data_AF-A0A4R2RDD8-F1
#
_entry.id   AF-A0A4R2RDD8-F1
#
_cell.length_a   1.000
_cell.length_b   1.000
_cell.length_c   1.000
_cell.angle_alpha   90.00
_cell.angle_beta   90.00
_cell.angle_gamma   90.00
#
_symmetry.space_group_name_H-M   'P 1'
#
loop_
_entity.id
_entity.type
_entity.pdbx_description
1 polymer ?
#
loop_
_entity_poly.entity_id
_entity_poly.type
_entity_poly.pdbx_seq_one_letter_code
_entity_poly.pdbx_strand_id
1 'polypeptide(L)'
;MLKLQVEGSREKIKSFMDDVHRNPSVKVLEQETGYKIKDGEVQPCVKCSIDHIPERRMSLIQIITTDGQKIEFKMFDMVQAAITEGIKVFAGRSVDIFSVIQEEKEAFRLWKKLRETFEEKDERS
;
A
#
# COMPACT_ATOMS: atom_id res chain seq x y z
N MET A 1 4.68 -15.42 1.00
CA MET A 1 3.54 -16.21 0.49
C MET A 1 2.38 -16.22 1.47
N LEU A 2 1.23 -15.69 1.03
CA LEU A 2 -0.06 -15.73 1.71
C LEU A 2 -1.04 -16.54 0.85
N LYS A 3 -2.01 -17.21 1.48
CA LYS A 3 -3.13 -17.84 0.78
C LYS A 3 -4.36 -16.97 0.93
N LEU A 4 -4.98 -16.61 -0.19
CA LEU A 4 -6.20 -15.82 -0.25
C LEU A 4 -7.32 -16.68 -0.81
N GLN A 5 -8.48 -16.64 -0.17
CA GLN A 5 -9.69 -17.22 -0.70
C GLN A 5 -10.78 -16.16 -0.79
N VAL A 6 -11.39 -16.07 -1.97
CA VAL A 6 -12.46 -15.12 -2.28
C VAL A 6 -13.72 -15.89 -2.62
N GLU A 7 -14.83 -15.55 -1.96
CA GLU A 7 -16.16 -16.16 -2.14
C GLU A 7 -17.17 -15.04 -2.41
N GLY A 8 -18.15 -15.27 -3.29
CA GLY A 8 -19.17 -14.29 -3.65
C GLY A 8 -19.77 -14.52 -5.04
N SER A 9 -20.54 -13.54 -5.55
CA SER A 9 -21.03 -13.61 -6.92
C SER A 9 -19.86 -13.53 -7.92
N ARG A 10 -20.05 -14.10 -9.11
CA ARG A 10 -19.01 -14.17 -10.15
C ARG A 10 -18.48 -12.78 -10.51
N GLU A 11 -19.35 -11.78 -10.58
CA GLU A 11 -19.01 -10.40 -10.91
C GLU A 11 -18.13 -9.76 -9.82
N LYS A 12 -18.49 -9.98 -8.54
CA LYS A 12 -17.73 -9.46 -7.40
C LYS A 12 -16.35 -10.12 -7.29
N ILE A 13 -16.28 -11.44 -7.47
CA ILE A 13 -15.01 -12.16 -7.46
C ILE A 13 -14.12 -11.64 -8.60
N LYS A 14 -14.66 -11.50 -9.81
CA LYS A 14 -13.90 -10.99 -10.95
C LYS A 14 -13.37 -9.58 -10.67
N SER A 15 -14.23 -8.66 -10.23
CA SER A 15 -13.82 -7.28 -9.91
C SER A 15 -12.72 -7.24 -8.86
N PHE A 16 -12.86 -8.00 -7.78
CA PHE A 16 -11.85 -8.06 -6.73
C PHE A 16 -10.52 -8.65 -7.24
N MET A 17 -10.58 -9.71 -8.04
CA MET A 17 -9.38 -10.30 -8.61
C MET A 17 -8.71 -9.34 -9.61
N ASP A 18 -9.46 -8.58 -10.40
CA ASP A 18 -8.90 -7.56 -11.29
C ASP A 18 -8.10 -6.51 -10.48
N ASP A 19 -8.59 -6.10 -9.32
CA ASP A 19 -7.86 -5.20 -8.41
C ASP A 19 -6.59 -5.84 -7.84
N VAL A 20 -6.66 -7.11 -7.45
CA VAL A 20 -5.49 -7.87 -6.96
C VAL A 20 -4.40 -7.96 -8.03
N HIS A 21 -4.77 -8.23 -9.29
CA HIS A 21 -3.81 -8.32 -10.40
C HIS A 21 -3.19 -6.98 -10.77
N ARG A 22 -3.91 -5.88 -10.55
CA ARG A 22 -3.42 -4.51 -10.81
C ARG A 22 -2.57 -3.95 -9.67
N ASN A 23 -2.60 -4.57 -8.49
CA ASN A 23 -1.87 -4.08 -7.34
C ASN A 23 -0.36 -4.36 -7.49
N PRO A 24 0.50 -3.33 -7.58
CA PRO A 24 1.94 -3.52 -7.78
C PRO A 24 2.62 -4.23 -6.61
N SER A 25 2.02 -4.19 -5.41
CA SER A 25 2.52 -4.88 -4.22
C SER A 25 2.14 -6.35 -4.14
N VAL A 26 1.33 -6.86 -5.06
CA VAL A 26 0.84 -8.23 -5.00
C VAL A 26 1.27 -8.96 -6.26
N LYS A 27 1.92 -10.10 -6.09
CA LYS A 27 2.21 -11.03 -7.17
C LYS A 27 1.38 -12.30 -6.94
N VAL A 28 0.45 -12.57 -7.84
CA VAL A 28 -0.28 -13.85 -7.87
C VAL A 28 0.66 -14.91 -8.42
N LEU A 29 0.87 -15.98 -7.65
CA LEU A 29 1.74 -17.11 -8.03
C LEU A 29 0.92 -18.22 -8.69
N GLU A 30 -0.20 -18.56 -8.07
CA GLU A 30 -1.11 -19.62 -8.48
C GLU A 30 -2.56 -19.18 -8.23
N GLN A 31 -3.47 -19.58 -9.11
CA GLN A 31 -4.89 -19.29 -9.01
C GLN A 31 -5.71 -20.50 -9.44
N GLU A 32 -6.65 -20.90 -8.59
CA GLU A 32 -7.62 -21.94 -8.86
C GLU A 32 -9.03 -21.34 -8.75
N THR A 33 -9.84 -21.54 -9.78
CA THR A 33 -11.26 -21.20 -9.75
C THR A 33 -12.06 -22.46 -9.48
N GLY A 34 -13.02 -22.39 -8.57
CA GLY A 34 -13.86 -23.54 -8.23
C GLY A 34 -15.18 -23.10 -7.64
N TYR A 35 -15.84 -24.05 -6.99
CA TYR A 35 -17.09 -23.83 -6.29
C TYR A 35 -17.00 -24.42 -4.89
N LYS A 36 -17.69 -23.79 -3.94
CA LYS A 36 -17.92 -24.33 -2.61
C LYS A 36 -19.41 -24.46 -2.36
N ILE A 37 -19.79 -25.49 -1.62
CA ILE A 37 -21.15 -25.64 -1.13
C ILE A 37 -21.20 -24.98 0.25
N LYS A 38 -22.08 -24.00 0.41
CA LYS A 38 -22.32 -23.32 1.69
C LYS A 38 -23.82 -23.17 1.87
N ASP A 39 -24.33 -23.65 3.01
CA ASP A 39 -25.77 -23.64 3.33
C ASP A 39 -26.67 -24.29 2.26
N GLY A 40 -26.14 -25.32 1.58
CA GLY A 40 -26.84 -26.02 0.49
C GLY A 40 -26.78 -25.32 -0.88
N GLU A 41 -26.18 -24.14 -0.96
CA GLU A 41 -26.00 -23.39 -2.20
C GLU A 41 -24.58 -23.54 -2.76
N VAL A 42 -24.48 -23.66 -4.08
CA VAL A 42 -23.21 -23.70 -4.80
C VAL A 42 -22.74 -22.27 -5.05
N GLN A 43 -21.68 -21.86 -4.37
CA GLN A 43 -21.09 -20.53 -4.48
C GLN A 43 -19.75 -20.58 -5.25
N PRO A 44 -19.54 -19.71 -6.25
CA PRO A 44 -18.24 -19.55 -6.88
C PRO A 44 -17.17 -19.15 -5.86
N CYS A 45 -15.95 -19.66 -6.04
CA CYS A 45 -14.80 -19.24 -5.24
C CYS A 45 -13.51 -19.23 -6.06
N VAL A 46 -12.58 -18.36 -5.66
CA VAL A 46 -11.21 -18.36 -6.17
C VAL A 46 -10.25 -18.53 -5.00
N LYS A 47 -9.28 -19.43 -5.15
CA LYS A 47 -8.16 -19.63 -4.23
C LYS A 47 -6.89 -19.21 -4.94
N CYS A 48 -6.06 -18.41 -4.28
CA CYS A 48 -4.77 -18.02 -4.85
C CYS A 48 -3.67 -17.98 -3.80
N SER A 49 -2.46 -18.29 -4.26
CA SER A 49 -1.21 -18.06 -3.53
C SER A 49 -0.63 -16.75 -4.00
N ILE A 50 -0.40 -15.82 -3.07
CA ILE A 50 0.11 -14.48 -3.38
C ILE A 50 1.42 -14.20 -2.63
N ASP A 51 2.31 -13.43 -3.25
CA ASP A 51 3.40 -12.76 -2.56
C ASP A 51 3.11 -11.28 -2.40
N HIS A 52 3.31 -10.79 -1.18
CA HIS A 52 3.26 -9.37 -0.87
C HIS A 52 4.66 -8.78 -0.99
N ILE A 53 4.86 -7.90 -1.97
CA ILE A 53 6.15 -7.30 -2.35
C ILE A 53 5.97 -5.77 -2.37
N PRO A 54 5.83 -5.12 -1.20
CA PRO A 54 5.55 -3.69 -1.11
C PRO A 54 6.65 -2.82 -1.76
N GLU A 55 7.86 -3.33 -1.89
CA GLU A 55 9.01 -2.64 -2.50
C GLU A 55 8.77 -2.31 -3.97
N ARG A 56 7.93 -3.09 -4.67
CA ARG A 56 7.55 -2.82 -6.08
C ARG A 56 6.78 -1.52 -6.29
N ARG A 57 6.23 -0.95 -5.22
CA ARG A 57 5.57 0.36 -5.28
C ARG A 57 6.58 1.49 -5.46
N MET A 58 7.84 1.26 -5.10
CA MET A 58 8.88 2.27 -5.12
C MET A 58 9.51 2.37 -6.51
N SER A 59 9.54 3.57 -7.05
CA SER A 59 10.24 3.94 -8.27
C SER A 59 11.37 4.90 -7.94
N LEU A 60 12.51 4.74 -8.62
CA LEU A 60 13.64 5.66 -8.55
C LEU A 60 13.64 6.55 -9.80
N ILE A 61 13.48 7.86 -9.60
CA ILE A 61 13.62 8.87 -10.65
C ILE A 61 15.04 9.41 -10.58
N GLN A 62 15.70 9.48 -11.73
CA GLN A 62 17.03 10.05 -11.89
C GLN A 62 16.96 11.18 -12.91
N ILE A 63 17.30 12.39 -12.48
CA ILE A 63 17.43 13.56 -13.34
C ILE A 63 18.92 13.84 -13.48
N ILE A 64 19.39 13.91 -14.72
CA ILE A 64 20.76 14.30 -15.04
C ILE A 64 20.69 15.73 -15.59
N THR A 65 21.32 16.67 -14.89
CA THR A 65 21.38 18.07 -15.28
C THR A 65 22.37 18.29 -16.41
N THR A 66 22.33 19.46 -17.05
CA THR A 66 23.22 19.80 -18.19
C THR A 66 24.70 19.84 -17.81
N ASP A 67 25.02 20.05 -16.54
CA ASP A 67 26.38 20.01 -15.98
C ASP A 67 26.75 18.61 -15.44
N GLY A 68 25.90 17.60 -15.67
CA GLY A 68 26.18 16.20 -15.33
C GLY A 68 25.89 15.82 -13.87
N GLN A 69 25.32 16.72 -13.07
CA GLN A 69 24.88 16.37 -11.72
C GLN A 69 23.67 15.44 -11.76
N LYS A 70 23.63 14.51 -10.81
CA LYS A 70 22.56 13.52 -10.69
C LYS A 70 21.68 13.86 -9.50
N ILE A 71 20.39 14.06 -9.75
CA ILE A 71 19.37 14.27 -8.74
C ILE A 71 18.48 13.03 -8.70
N GLU A 72 18.35 12.42 -7.52
CA GLU A 72 17.58 11.18 -7.34
C GLU A 72 16.38 11.37 -6.42
N PHE A 73 15.24 10.84 -6.81
CA PHE A 73 14.01 10.85 -6.00
C PHE A 73 13.42 9.45 -5.92
N LYS A 74 13.10 8.99 -4.71
CA LYS A 74 12.30 7.78 -4.50
C LYS A 74 10.84 8.18 -4.38
N MET A 75 9.98 7.62 -5.23
CA MET A 75 8.54 7.87 -5.20
C MET A 75 7.77 6.56 -5.12
N PHE A 76 6.72 6.54 -4.32
CA PHE A 76 5.77 5.43 -4.22
C PHE A 76 4.57 5.65 -5.14
N ASP A 77 4.07 4.58 -5.73
CA ASP A 77 2.88 4.58 -6.60
C ASP A 77 2.98 5.60 -7.75
N MET A 78 4.17 5.63 -8.37
CA MET A 78 4.47 6.61 -9.41
C MET A 78 3.65 6.34 -10.68
N VAL A 79 3.02 7.38 -11.20
CA VAL A 79 2.40 7.44 -12.53
C VAL A 79 3.23 8.37 -13.41
N GLN A 80 3.40 7.99 -14.68
CA GLN A 80 4.08 8.79 -15.70
C GLN A 80 3.12 9.09 -16.85
N ALA A 81 3.02 10.35 -17.23
CA ALA A 81 2.29 10.79 -18.42
C ALA A 81 3.21 11.58 -19.36
N ALA A 82 3.10 11.35 -20.67
CA ALA A 82 3.73 12.19 -21.68
C ALA A 82 2.72 13.27 -22.10
N ILE A 83 3.11 14.55 -22.01
CA ILE A 83 2.23 15.68 -22.37
C ILE A 83 2.47 16.07 -23.83
N THR A 84 3.73 16.23 -24.21
CA THR A 84 4.20 16.51 -25.57
C THR A 84 5.56 15.86 -25.77
N GLU A 85 6.08 15.91 -26.99
CA GLU A 85 7.42 15.41 -27.28
C GLU A 85 8.46 16.07 -26.35
N GLY A 86 9.23 15.23 -25.63
CA GLY A 86 10.24 15.67 -24.66
C GLY A 86 9.73 16.03 -23.25
N ILE A 87 8.42 16.18 -23.02
CA ILE A 87 7.88 16.57 -21.71
C ILE A 87 7.13 15.40 -21.06
N LYS A 88 7.66 14.94 -19.92
CA LYS A 88 7.07 13.92 -19.06
C LYS A 88 6.69 14.51 -17.71
N VAL A 89 5.50 14.16 -17.22
CA VAL A 89 5.08 14.45 -15.85
C VAL A 89 5.10 13.17 -15.04
N PHE A 90 5.75 13.23 -13.88
CA PHE A 90 5.80 12.17 -12.90
C PHE A 90 5.00 12.62 -11.67
N ALA A 91 4.07 11.79 -11.22
CA ALA A 91 3.29 12.03 -10.01
C ALA A 91 3.35 10.78 -9.14
N GLY A 92 3.49 10.96 -7.83
CA GLY A 92 3.59 9.86 -6.88
C GLY A 92 3.61 10.38 -5.44
N ARG A 93 3.73 9.48 -4.48
CA ARG A 93 3.86 9.81 -3.06
C ARG A 93 5.34 9.83 -2.67
N SER A 94 5.82 10.93 -2.13
CA SER A 94 7.08 10.96 -1.40
C SER A 94 6.80 10.70 0.09
N VAL A 95 7.67 9.94 0.73
CA VAL A 95 7.63 9.75 2.19
C VAL A 95 8.90 10.35 2.73
N ASP A 96 8.75 11.41 3.52
CA ASP A 96 9.85 11.90 4.34
C ASP A 96 9.84 11.14 5.67
N ILE A 97 10.75 10.18 5.79
CA ILE A 97 10.90 9.34 6.98
C ILE A 97 11.26 10.20 8.21
N PHE A 98 11.96 11.33 8.02
CA PHE A 98 12.30 12.22 9.11
C PHE A 98 11.09 12.96 9.66
N SER A 99 10.16 13.38 8.78
CA SER A 99 8.89 14.00 9.17
C SER A 99 7.99 13.01 9.93
N VAL A 100 7.90 11.74 9.49
CA VAL A 100 7.11 10.70 10.16
C VAL A 100 7.62 10.40 11.58
N ILE A 101 8.95 10.28 11.75
CA ILE A 101 9.57 10.06 13.06
C ILE A 101 9.30 11.24 14.02
N GLN A 102 9.22 12.46 13.48
CA GLN A 102 8.93 13.64 14.28
C GLN A 102 7.48 13.64 14.78
N GLU A 103 6.51 13.33 13.92
CA GLU A 103 5.10 13.21 14.27
C GLU A 103 4.85 12.11 15.33
N GLU A 104 5.46 10.93 15.20
CA GLU A 104 5.34 9.85 16.19
C GLU A 104 5.92 10.24 17.54
N LYS A 105 7.07 10.95 17.56
CA LYS A 105 7.67 11.48 18.80
C LYS A 105 6.77 12.51 19.47
N GLU A 106 6.13 13.37 18.69
CA GLU A 106 5.20 14.38 19.22
C GLU A 106 3.94 13.74 19.80
N ALA A 107 3.35 12.76 19.09
CA ALA A 107 2.20 11.99 19.56
C ALA A 107 2.52 11.22 20.85
N PHE A 108 3.68 10.55 20.92
CA PHE A 108 4.12 9.86 22.13
C PHE A 108 4.35 10.81 23.31
N ARG A 109 4.95 11.98 23.07
CA ARG A 109 5.13 13.02 24.10
C ARG A 109 3.80 13.55 24.61
N LEU A 110 2.82 13.75 23.73
CA LEU A 110 1.48 14.20 24.11
C LEU A 110 0.77 13.15 24.98
N TRP A 111 0.80 11.88 24.56
CA TRP A 111 0.22 10.79 25.33
C TRP A 111 0.83 10.68 26.73
N LYS A 112 2.16 10.78 26.84
CA LYS A 112 2.86 10.74 28.14
C LYS A 112 2.40 11.86 29.07
N LYS A 113 2.31 13.10 28.57
CA LYS A 113 1.81 14.25 29.35
C LYS A 113 0.38 14.08 29.80
N LEU A 114 -0.49 13.58 28.92
CA LEU A 114 -1.89 13.33 29.27
C LEU A 114 -1.98 12.30 30.39
N ARG A 115 -1.24 11.18 30.28
CA ARG A 115 -1.21 10.13 31.31
C ARG A 115 -0.79 10.68 32.68
N GLU A 116 0.31 11.43 32.74
CA GLU A 116 0.80 12.06 33.98
C GLU A 116 -0.26 13.00 34.58
N THR A 117 -0.97 13.76 33.75
CA THR A 117 -2.04 14.68 34.19
C THR A 117 -3.26 13.94 34.78
N PHE A 118 -3.56 12.74 34.29
CA PHE A 118 -4.66 11.93 34.81
C PHE A 118 -4.24 11.16 36.07
N GLU A 119 -3.02 10.66 36.14
CA GLU A 119 -2.48 9.97 37.33
C GLU A 119 -2.32 10.94 38.53
N GLU A 120 -1.90 12.19 38.33
CA GLU A 120 -1.79 13.20 39.39
C GLU A 120 -3.13 13.67 39.98
N LYS A 121 -4.25 13.49 39.25
CA LYS A 121 -5.59 13.86 39.74
C LYS A 121 -6.21 12.80 40.64
N ASP A 122 -5.87 11.54 40.45
CA ASP A 122 -6.37 10.43 41.27
C ASP A 122 -5.69 10.36 42.64
N GLU A 123 -4.46 10.87 42.79
CA GLU A 123 -3.74 10.91 44.09
C GLU A 123 -4.12 12.11 44.99
N ARG A 124 -4.92 13.06 44.48
CA ARG A 124 -5.38 14.26 45.22
C ARG A 124 -6.87 14.26 45.58
N SER A 125 -7.57 13.15 45.34
CA SER A 125 -8.97 12.93 45.75
C SER A 125 -9.03 11.98 46.94
#